data_AF-A0A9W8TD38-F1
#
_entry.id   AF-A0A9W8TD38-F1
#
_cell.length_a   1.000
_cell.length_b   1.000
_cell.length_c   1.000
_cell.angle_alpha   90.00
_cell.angle_beta   90.00
_cell.angle_gamma   90.00
#
_symmetry.space_group_name_H-M   'P 1'
#
loop_
_entity.id
_entity.type
_entity.pdbx_description
1 polymer ?
#
loop_
_entity_poly.entity_id
_entity_poly.type
_entity_poly.pdbx_seq_one_letter_code
_entity_poly.pdbx_strand_id
1 'polypeptide(L)'
;MPSKSRILSAEDRERLIREAFEAKESAYSPYSRFPVGAALLASEGQIIKGASIDNAVYAANTCAECTAIVKAVSDGIRSFIGLAIVA
;
A
#
# COMPACT_ATOMS: atom_id res chain seq x y z
N MET A 1 -3.10 7.24 25.11
CA MET A 1 -4.39 6.55 25.21
C MET A 1 -4.37 5.39 24.21
N PRO A 2 -4.69 4.15 24.61
CA PRO A 2 -4.73 3.05 23.65
C PRO A 2 -5.90 3.30 22.69
N SER A 3 -5.56 3.57 21.43
CA SER A 3 -6.49 3.73 20.32
C SER A 3 -7.40 2.51 20.24
N LYS A 4 -8.71 2.76 20.08
CA LYS A 4 -9.73 1.71 19.93
C LYS A 4 -9.27 0.76 18.82
N SER A 5 -9.12 -0.53 19.14
CA SER A 5 -8.74 -1.57 18.19
C SER A 5 -9.84 -1.71 17.14
N ARG A 6 -9.75 -0.93 16.05
CA ARG A 6 -10.61 -1.07 14.88
C ARG A 6 -10.27 -2.38 14.19
N ILE A 7 -11.28 -3.23 14.01
CA ILE A 7 -11.14 -4.53 13.34
C ILE A 7 -11.44 -4.35 11.85
N LEU A 8 -10.69 -5.03 10.99
CA LEU A 8 -10.86 -5.00 9.55
C LEU A 8 -12.21 -5.61 9.11
N SER A 9 -13.11 -4.79 8.56
CA SER A 9 -14.43 -5.22 8.08
C SER A 9 -14.38 -5.82 6.67
N ALA A 10 -15.49 -6.39 6.20
CA ALA A 10 -15.62 -6.85 4.81
C ALA A 10 -15.59 -5.68 3.81
N GLU A 11 -16.29 -4.59 4.13
CA GLU A 11 -16.29 -3.35 3.34
C GLU A 11 -14.88 -2.74 3.26
N ASP A 12 -14.12 -2.76 4.37
CA ASP A 12 -12.73 -2.28 4.39
C ASP A 12 -11.84 -3.14 3.47
N ARG A 13 -12.06 -4.47 3.40
CA ARG A 13 -11.34 -5.35 2.46
C ARG A 13 -11.65 -5.01 1.01
N GLU A 14 -12.92 -4.84 0.66
CA GLU A 14 -13.31 -4.48 -0.71
C GLU A 14 -12.75 -3.12 -1.12
N ARG A 15 -12.80 -2.15 -0.21
CA ARG A 15 -12.21 -0.82 -0.41
C ARG A 15 -10.71 -0.92 -0.62
N LEU A 16 -10.00 -1.65 0.24
CA LEU A 16 -8.56 -1.89 0.09
C LEU A 16 -8.19 -2.50 -1.27
N ILE A 17 -8.94 -3.50 -1.74
CA ILE A 17 -8.70 -4.15 -3.05
C ILE A 17 -8.88 -3.14 -4.19
N ARG A 18 -9.98 -2.37 -4.18
CA ARG A 18 -10.22 -1.33 -5.22
C ARG A 18 -9.10 -0.29 -5.26
N GLU A 19 -8.69 0.20 -4.09
CA GLU A 19 -7.66 1.23 -3.99
C GLU A 19 -6.27 0.69 -4.37
N ALA A 20 -6.00 -0.61 -4.13
CA ALA A 20 -4.78 -1.26 -4.58
C ALA A 20 -4.74 -1.41 -6.12
N PHE A 21 -5.87 -1.72 -6.76
CA PHE A 21 -5.97 -1.69 -8.23
C PHE A 21 -5.73 -0.30 -8.80
N GLU A 22 -6.28 0.74 -8.18
CA GLU A 22 -6.00 2.12 -8.62
C GLU A 22 -4.53 2.50 -8.40
N ALA A 23 -3.92 2.08 -7.28
CA ALA A 23 -2.50 2.32 -7.00
C ALA A 23 -1.57 1.68 -8.04
N LYS A 24 -1.94 0.51 -8.56
CA LYS A 24 -1.19 -0.22 -9.59
C LYS A 24 -0.97 0.60 -10.86
N GLU A 25 -1.90 1.48 -11.23
CA GLU A 25 -1.79 2.36 -12.41
C GLU A 25 -0.63 3.36 -12.30
N SER A 26 -0.11 3.59 -11.09
CA SER A 26 1.06 4.45 -10.83
C SER A 26 2.37 3.66 -10.77
N ALA A 27 2.37 2.36 -11.02
CA ALA A 27 3.57 1.54 -10.96
C ALA A 27 4.59 1.94 -12.04
N TYR A 28 5.85 2.05 -11.63
CA TYR A 28 6.97 2.24 -12.54
C TYR A 28 7.69 0.91 -12.71
N SER A 29 7.32 0.12 -13.72
CA SER A 29 7.89 -1.22 -13.92
C SER A 29 8.42 -1.50 -15.34
N PRO A 30 9.34 -0.67 -15.89
CA PRO A 30 9.86 -0.86 -17.24
C PRO A 30 10.76 -2.11 -17.40
N TYR A 31 11.36 -2.61 -16.31
CA TYR A 31 12.32 -3.71 -16.35
C TYR A 31 11.63 -5.06 -16.13
N SER A 32 10.81 -5.18 -15.08
CA SER A 32 10.08 -6.42 -14.76
C SER A 32 8.83 -6.62 -15.62
N ARG A 33 8.22 -5.52 -16.11
CA ARG A 33 6.90 -5.51 -16.77
C ARG A 33 5.79 -6.14 -15.91
N PHE A 34 5.96 -6.07 -14.59
CA PHE A 34 5.04 -6.66 -13.61
C PHE A 34 4.58 -5.59 -12.62
N PRO A 35 3.60 -4.76 -12.99
CA PRO A 35 3.12 -3.68 -12.12
C PRO A 35 2.34 -4.26 -10.93
N VAL A 36 2.68 -3.82 -9.72
CA VAL A 36 2.02 -4.22 -8.46
C VAL A 36 1.49 -2.97 -7.76
N GLY A 37 0.27 -3.06 -7.24
CA GLY A 37 -0.37 -2.01 -6.44
C GLY A 37 -0.63 -2.48 -5.02
N ALA A 38 -0.56 -1.55 -4.07
CA ALA A 38 -0.84 -1.79 -2.66
C ALA A 38 -1.68 -0.66 -2.07
N ALA A 39 -2.54 -1.01 -1.12
CA ALA A 39 -3.30 -0.07 -0.31
C ALA A 39 -3.22 -0.45 1.15
N LEU A 40 -2.80 0.49 2.00
CA LEU A 40 -2.62 0.34 3.44
C LEU A 40 -3.69 1.12 4.18
N LEU A 41 -4.47 0.46 5.04
CA LEU A 41 -5.52 1.07 5.85
C LEU A 41 -4.97 1.40 7.24
N ALA A 42 -4.95 2.69 7.57
CA ALA A 42 -4.62 3.18 8.90
C ALA A 42 -5.77 2.96 9.89
N SER A 43 -5.46 2.93 11.19
CA SER A 43 -6.48 2.75 12.23
C SER A 43 -7.53 3.88 12.28
N GLU A 44 -7.18 5.08 11.81
CA GLU A 44 -8.09 6.22 11.66
C GLU A 44 -8.94 6.15 10.37
N GLY A 45 -8.76 5.13 9.52
CA GLY A 45 -9.57 4.89 8.32
C GLY A 45 -9.01 5.48 7.02
N GLN A 46 -7.89 6.22 7.10
CA GLN A 46 -7.14 6.70 5.94
C GLN A 46 -6.54 5.54 5.15
N ILE A 47 -6.58 5.62 3.82
CA ILE A 47 -5.89 4.70 2.92
C ILE A 47 -4.67 5.36 2.32
N ILE A 48 -3.54 4.67 2.41
CA ILE A 48 -2.27 5.06 1.81
C ILE A 48 -1.98 4.10 0.66
N LYS A 49 -1.86 4.64 -0.55
CA LYS A 49 -1.53 3.88 -1.76
C LYS A 49 -0.02 3.75 -1.93
N GLY A 50 0.40 2.60 -2.45
CA GLY A 50 1.76 2.33 -2.88
C GLY A 50 1.76 1.55 -4.19
N ALA A 51 2.80 1.75 -4.99
CA ALA A 51 3.00 1.06 -6.25
C ALA A 51 4.44 0.53 -6.33
N SER A 52 4.65 -0.51 -7.12
CA SER A 52 5.99 -1.02 -7.39
C SER A 52 6.82 0.01 -8.17
N ILE A 53 8.09 0.10 -7.81
CA ILE A 53 9.06 0.95 -8.49
C ILE A 53 10.28 0.10 -8.80
N ASP A 54 10.47 -0.20 -10.07
CA ASP A 54 11.65 -0.88 -10.55
C ASP A 54 12.82 0.10 -10.69
N ASN A 55 14.01 -0.45 -10.61
CA ASN A 55 15.26 0.23 -10.83
C ASN A 55 16.15 -0.63 -11.75
N ALA A 56 17.04 0.01 -12.52
CA ALA A 56 18.04 -0.70 -13.31
C ALA A 56 18.96 -1.56 -12.44
N VAL A 57 19.24 -1.10 -11.21
CA VAL A 57 19.89 -1.88 -10.16
C VAL A 57 18.80 -2.66 -9.42
N TYR A 58 18.60 -3.93 -9.78
CA TYR A 58 17.48 -4.74 -9.29
C TYR A 58 17.38 -4.83 -7.74
N ALA A 59 18.52 -4.77 -7.05
CA ALA A 59 18.57 -4.75 -5.59
C ALA A 59 17.95 -3.48 -4.96
N ALA A 60 17.74 -2.43 -5.76
CA ALA A 60 17.11 -1.18 -5.37
C ALA A 60 15.63 -1.09 -5.79
N ASN A 61 15.04 -2.17 -6.33
CA ASN A 61 13.61 -2.22 -6.59
C ASN A 61 12.83 -2.06 -5.28
N THR A 62 11.72 -1.34 -5.35
CA THR A 62 10.84 -1.12 -4.20
C THR A 62 9.48 -1.77 -4.45
N CYS A 63 9.08 -2.67 -3.56
CA CYS A 63 7.77 -3.31 -3.61
C CYS A 63 6.64 -2.31 -3.27
N ALA A 64 5.44 -2.57 -3.76
CA ALA A 64 4.29 -1.68 -3.56
C ALA A 64 3.94 -1.49 -2.08
N GLU A 65 4.03 -2.56 -1.29
CA GLU A 65 3.79 -2.53 0.16
C GLU A 65 4.82 -1.68 0.90
N CYS A 66 6.10 -1.73 0.49
CA CYS A 66 7.14 -0.88 1.04
C CYS A 66 6.86 0.59 0.73
N THR A 67 6.47 0.90 -0.51
CA THR A 67 6.07 2.27 -0.90
C THR A 67 4.92 2.78 -0.02
N ALA A 68 3.87 1.98 0.20
CA ALA A 68 2.73 2.36 1.02
C ALA A 68 3.12 2.59 2.50
N ILE A 69 3.94 1.70 3.08
CA ILE A 69 4.37 1.78 4.48
C ILE A 69 5.32 2.96 4.69
N VAL A 70 6.32 3.13 3.81
CA VAL A 70 7.28 4.25 3.91
C VAL A 70 6.56 5.58 3.86
N LYS A 71 5.62 5.75 2.93
CA LYS A 71 4.77 6.94 2.83
C LYS A 71 3.95 7.19 4.09
N ALA A 72 3.28 6.16 4.60
CA ALA A 72 2.47 6.32 5.81
C ALA A 72 3.32 6.73 7.02
N VAL A 73 4.47 6.09 7.22
CA VAL A 73 5.38 6.38 8.34
C VAL A 73 6.03 7.76 8.20
N SER A 74 6.38 8.19 6.98
CA SER A 74 6.91 9.54 6.74
C SER A 74 5.88 10.63 7.05
N ASP A 75 4.61 10.33 6.82
CA ASP A 75 3.48 11.22 7.13
C ASP A 75 3.04 11.14 8.60
N GLY A 76 3.79 10.41 9.44
CA GLY A 76 3.53 10.29 10.89
C GLY A 76 2.50 9.21 11.25
N ILE A 77 1.95 8.48 10.28
CA ILE A 77 0.96 7.43 10.48
C ILE A 77 1.67 6.13 10.80
N ARG A 78 1.48 5.63 12.03
CA ARG A 78 2.19 4.43 12.54
C ARG A 78 1.29 3.34 13.09
N SER A 79 -0.02 3.43 12.82
CA SER A 79 -1.02 2.49 13.29
C SER A 79 -1.88 2.03 12.12
N PHE A 80 -1.87 0.73 11.85
CA PHE A 80 -2.46 0.12 10.65
C PHE A 80 -3.37 -1.04 11.03
N ILE A 81 -4.36 -1.32 10.19
CA ILE A 81 -5.36 -2.37 10.43
C ILE A 81 -5.48 -3.37 9.27
N GLY A 82 -4.95 -3.05 8.09
CA GLY A 82 -4.97 -3.96 6.95
C GLY A 82 -4.15 -3.44 5.77
N LEU A 83 -3.74 -4.35 4.91
CA LEU A 83 -2.99 -4.10 3.68
C LEU A 83 -3.56 -5.03 2.59
N ALA A 84 -3.83 -4.50 1.41
CA ALA A 84 -4.11 -5.29 0.22
C ALA A 84 -3.02 -5.07 -0.82
N ILE A 85 -2.69 -6.14 -1.55
CA ILE A 85 -1.69 -6.16 -2.63
C ILE A 85 -2.36 -6.82 -3.84
N VAL A 86 -2.18 -6.23 -5.02
CA VAL A 86 -2.69 -6.75 -6.30
C VAL A 86 -1.61 -6.69 -7.37
N ALA A 87 -1.63 -7.65 -8.30
CA ALA A 87 -0.71 -7.74 -9.43
C ALA A 87 -1.46 -7.79 -10.77
#